data_AF-A0A7K4CAB5-F1
#
_entry.id   AF-A0A7K4CAB5-F1
#
_cell.length_a   1.000
_cell.length_b   1.000
_cell.length_c   1.000
_cell.angle_alpha   90.00
_cell.angle_beta   90.00
_cell.angle_gamma   90.00
#
_symmetry.space_group_name_H-M   'P 1'
#
loop_
_entity.id
_entity.type
_entity.pdbx_description
1 polymer ?
#
loop_
_entity_poly.entity_id
_entity_poly.type
_entity_poly.pdbx_seq_one_letter_code
_entity_poly.pdbx_strand_id
1 'polypeptide(L)'
;GGSVMVTDAKGNAHTAIIGRTKIERRPLLLVDAVAGKAKVSLILQNAETIRLVGEKGEAISVVHLKIGDKVLGSAFEGGRHFGMAIKETIREK
;
A
#
# COMPACT_ATOMS: atom_id res chain seq x y z
N GLY A 1 15.28 -8.63 26.07
CA GLY A 1 14.97 -7.49 25.19
C GLY A 1 16.14 -6.53 25.22
N GLY A 2 16.40 -5.81 24.13
CA GLY A 2 17.42 -4.76 24.13
C GLY A 2 17.00 -3.56 24.98
N SER A 3 17.97 -2.80 25.50
CA SER A 3 17.73 -1.50 26.13
C SER A 3 17.79 -0.39 25.07
N VAL A 4 16.83 0.53 25.11
CA VAL A 4 16.79 1.72 24.26
C VAL A 4 16.77 2.96 25.14
N MET A 5 17.26 4.08 24.61
CA MET A 5 17.17 5.38 25.26
C MET A 5 15.99 6.15 24.65
N VAL A 6 15.07 6.57 25.51
CA VAL A 6 13.86 7.32 25.14
C VAL A 6 14.04 8.77 25.57
N THR A 7 13.84 9.70 24.64
CA THR A 7 13.99 11.14 24.88
C THR A 7 12.67 11.88 24.69
N ASP A 8 12.39 12.87 25.53
CA ASP A 8 11.29 13.82 25.30
C ASP A 8 11.72 15.06 24.51
N ALA A 9 10.76 15.90 24.09
CA ALA A 9 11.02 17.12 23.35
C ALA A 9 11.80 18.20 24.13
N LYS A 10 11.97 18.03 25.45
CA LYS A 10 12.74 18.93 26.33
C LYS A 10 14.16 18.42 26.55
N GLY A 11 14.53 17.27 25.98
CA GLY A 11 15.85 16.66 26.10
C GLY A 11 16.02 15.76 27.32
N ASN A 12 14.96 15.46 28.08
CA ASN A 12 15.05 14.47 29.16
C ASN A 12 15.16 13.07 28.57
N ALA A 13 16.06 12.25 29.11
CA ALA A 13 16.31 10.90 28.62
C ALA A 13 16.21 9.85 29.73
N HIS A 14 15.66 8.68 29.42
CA HIS A 14 15.70 7.51 30.29
C HIS A 14 15.86 6.21 29.50
N THR A 15 16.35 5.15 30.16
CA THR A 15 16.50 3.83 29.53
C THR A 15 15.21 3.02 29.68
N ALA A 16 14.75 2.41 28.60
CA ALA A 16 13.61 1.52 28.58
C ALA A 16 14.00 0.14 28.01
N ILE A 17 13.30 -0.90 28.46
CA ILE A 17 13.47 -2.26 27.95
C ILE A 17 12.48 -2.51 26.82
N ILE A 18 12.96 -3.03 25.69
CA ILE A 18 12.08 -3.49 24.60
C ILE A 18 11.30 -4.72 25.09
N GLY A 19 9.99 -4.55 25.27
CA GLY A 19 9.08 -5.66 25.64
C GLY A 19 8.78 -6.59 24.47
N ARG A 20 8.37 -6.04 23.32
CA ARG A 20 8.09 -6.82 22.10
C ARG A 20 8.47 -6.03 20.85
N THR A 21 9.16 -6.69 19.93
CA THR A 21 9.36 -6.19 18.56
C THR A 21 8.62 -7.13 17.62
N LYS A 22 7.66 -6.61 16.86
CA LYS A 22 6.96 -7.39 15.83
C LYS A 22 7.42 -6.90 14.46
N ILE A 23 8.09 -7.76 13.71
CA ILE A 23 8.39 -7.53 12.30
C ILE A 23 7.31 -8.26 11.52
N GLU A 24 6.33 -7.52 10.99
CA GLU A 24 5.29 -8.07 10.13
C GLU A 24 5.74 -7.92 8.67
N ARG A 25 6.15 -9.03 8.05
CA ARG A 25 6.37 -9.07 6.60
C ARG A 25 5.06 -9.48 5.93
N ARG A 26 4.41 -8.54 5.26
CA ARG A 26 3.33 -8.86 4.32
C ARG A 26 3.89 -8.76 2.91
N PRO A 27 3.84 -9.83 2.11
CA PRO A 27 4.24 -9.74 0.71
C PRO A 27 3.35 -8.69 0.01
N LEU A 28 3.94 -7.96 -0.93
CA LEU A 28 3.17 -7.09 -1.82
C LEU A 28 2.58 -7.94 -2.95
N LEU A 29 1.39 -7.57 -3.43
CA LEU A 29 0.76 -8.12 -4.61
C LEU A 29 1.02 -7.16 -5.78
N LEU A 30 1.58 -7.68 -6.87
CA LEU A 30 1.57 -7.01 -8.16
C LEU A 30 0.30 -7.45 -8.90
N VAL A 31 -0.56 -6.50 -9.23
CA VAL A 31 -1.79 -6.74 -9.99
C VAL A 31 -1.65 -6.02 -11.32
N ASP A 32 -1.61 -6.78 -12.41
CA ASP A 32 -1.64 -6.26 -13.77
C ASP A 32 -3.07 -6.32 -14.32
N ALA A 33 -3.50 -5.22 -14.94
CA ALA A 33 -4.83 -5.10 -15.52
C ALA A 33 -4.75 -4.44 -16.90
N VAL A 34 -5.75 -4.75 -17.73
CA VAL A 34 -5.91 -4.18 -19.07
C VAL A 34 -7.29 -3.53 -19.17
N ALA A 35 -7.31 -2.26 -19.57
CA ALA A 35 -8.53 -1.51 -19.86
C ALA A 35 -8.47 -1.01 -21.31
N GLY A 36 -9.08 -1.77 -22.23
CA GLY A 36 -8.98 -1.50 -23.66
C GLY A 36 -7.52 -1.62 -24.14
N LYS A 37 -6.91 -0.50 -24.54
CA LYS A 37 -5.49 -0.43 -24.95
C LYS A 37 -4.54 -0.06 -23.80
N ALA A 38 -5.06 0.37 -22.66
CA ALA A 38 -4.25 0.76 -21.51
C ALA A 38 -3.84 -0.48 -20.70
N LYS A 39 -2.55 -0.58 -20.37
CA LYS A 39 -2.02 -1.51 -19.38
C LYS A 39 -1.74 -0.75 -18.11
N VAL A 40 -2.16 -1.29 -16.97
CA VAL A 40 -1.99 -0.67 -15.66
C VAL A 40 -1.46 -1.74 -14.71
N SER A 41 -0.51 -1.36 -13.87
CA SER A 41 -0.01 -2.19 -12.78
C SER A 41 -0.25 -1.51 -11.43
N LEU A 42 -0.55 -2.31 -10.41
CA LEU A 42 -0.76 -1.86 -9.04
C LEU A 42 0.08 -2.71 -8.11
N ILE A 43 0.78 -2.06 -7.18
CA ILE A 43 1.46 -2.75 -6.07
C ILE A 43 0.62 -2.53 -4.82
N LEU A 44 0.04 -3.61 -4.29
CA LEU A 44 -0.90 -3.58 -3.17
C LEU A 44 -0.33 -4.36 -1.98
N GLN A 45 -0.70 -4.00 -0.76
CA GLN A 45 -0.41 -4.86 0.38
C GLN A 45 -1.29 -6.10 0.33
N ASN A 46 -0.71 -7.29 0.49
CA ASN A 46 -1.47 -8.52 0.63
C ASN A 46 -2.16 -8.56 2.02
N ALA A 47 -3.38 -8.02 2.10
CA ALA A 47 -4.15 -7.94 3.33
C ALA A 47 -5.65 -7.90 3.05
N GLU A 48 -6.44 -8.54 3.91
CA GLU A 48 -7.90 -8.63 3.78
C GLU A 48 -8.60 -7.26 3.75
N THR A 49 -8.02 -6.28 4.45
CA THR A 49 -8.51 -4.89 4.53
C THR A 49 -8.30 -4.10 3.24
N ILE A 50 -7.47 -4.57 2.32
CA ILE A 50 -7.28 -3.94 1.02
C ILE A 50 -8.31 -4.53 0.06
N ARG A 51 -9.14 -3.65 -0.53
CA ARG A 51 -10.22 -4.04 -1.43
C ARG A 51 -10.22 -3.19 -2.70
N LEU A 52 -10.56 -3.84 -3.81
CA LEU A 52 -10.85 -3.20 -5.10
C LEU A 52 -12.35 -3.23 -5.35
N VAL A 53 -12.85 -2.35 -6.21
CA VAL A 53 -14.27 -2.30 -6.56
C VAL A 53 -14.50 -3.16 -7.80
N GLY A 54 -15.38 -4.14 -7.73
CA GLY A 54 -15.76 -5.01 -8.85
C GLY A 54 -16.69 -4.31 -9.85
N GLU A 55 -16.95 -4.95 -10.98
CA GLU A 55 -17.76 -4.38 -12.07
C GLU A 55 -19.21 -4.04 -11.66
N LYS A 56 -19.74 -4.65 -10.58
CA LYS A 56 -21.09 -4.38 -10.06
C LYS A 56 -21.08 -3.49 -8.80
N GLY A 57 -19.92 -2.90 -8.46
CA GLY A 57 -19.75 -2.01 -7.31
C GLY A 57 -19.45 -2.74 -5.99
N GLU A 58 -19.32 -4.06 -6.01
CA GLU A 58 -18.97 -4.87 -4.85
C GLU A 58 -17.49 -4.69 -4.45
N ALA A 59 -17.20 -4.83 -3.16
CA ALA A 59 -15.83 -4.76 -2.67
C ALA A 59 -15.16 -6.14 -2.71
N ILE A 60 -14.15 -6.31 -3.57
CA ILE A 60 -13.37 -7.54 -3.72
C ILE A 60 -12.09 -7.41 -2.91
N SER A 61 -11.89 -8.29 -1.93
CA SER A 61 -10.62 -8.31 -1.17
C SER A 61 -9.49 -8.84 -2.03
N VAL A 62 -8.32 -8.19 -1.97
CA VAL A 62 -7.16 -8.55 -2.80
C VAL A 62 -6.62 -9.95 -2.52
N VAL A 63 -6.91 -10.51 -1.34
CA VAL A 63 -6.54 -11.90 -0.98
C VAL A 63 -7.35 -12.95 -1.76
N HIS A 64 -8.48 -12.56 -2.35
CA HIS A 64 -9.37 -13.42 -3.14
C HIS A 64 -9.34 -13.08 -4.64
N LEU A 65 -8.53 -12.10 -5.05
CA LEU A 65 -8.43 -11.66 -6.43
C LEU A 65 -7.82 -12.77 -7.29
N LYS A 66 -8.41 -13.01 -8.46
CA LYS A 66 -7.94 -14.03 -9.42
C LYS A 66 -7.89 -13.48 -10.84
N ILE A 67 -7.13 -14.16 -11.69
CA ILE A 67 -7.04 -13.84 -13.11
C ILE A 67 -8.44 -13.89 -13.72
N GLY A 68 -8.80 -12.84 -14.46
CA GLY A 68 -10.12 -12.69 -15.08
C GLY A 68 -11.11 -11.88 -14.26
N ASP A 69 -10.83 -11.58 -12.99
CA ASP A 69 -11.66 -10.64 -12.23
C ASP A 69 -11.62 -9.26 -12.88
N LYS A 70 -12.78 -8.62 -12.94
CA LYS A 70 -12.93 -7.26 -13.45
C LYS A 70 -13.09 -6.30 -12.29
N VAL A 71 -12.28 -5.26 -12.30
CA VAL A 71 -12.31 -4.19 -11.30
C VAL A 71 -12.47 -2.84 -11.98
N LEU A 72 -13.11 -1.91 -11.28
CA LEU A 72 -13.19 -0.53 -11.70
C LEU A 72 -11.85 0.16 -11.45
N GLY A 73 -11.40 0.92 -12.44
CA GLY A 73 -10.19 1.73 -12.37
C GLY A 73 -10.48 3.17 -12.77
N SER A 74 -9.78 4.10 -12.16
CA SER A 74 -9.78 5.51 -12.55
C SER A 74 -8.35 5.96 -12.77
N ALA A 75 -8.02 6.32 -14.01
CA ALA A 75 -6.71 6.84 -14.36
C ALA A 75 -6.73 8.37 -14.25
N PHE A 76 -5.69 8.92 -13.63
CA PHE A 76 -5.49 10.36 -13.49
C PHE A 76 -4.10 10.73 -14.03
N GLU A 77 -3.95 11.97 -14.50
CA GLU A 77 -2.63 12.50 -14.85
C GLU A 77 -1.81 12.79 -13.58
N GLY A 78 -0.56 12.32 -13.55
CA GLY A 78 0.38 12.53 -12.43
C GLY A 78 0.21 11.56 -11.26
N GLY A 79 1.20 11.56 -10.36
CA GLY A 79 1.22 10.74 -9.15
C GLY A 79 0.30 11.27 -8.05
N ARG A 80 -0.03 10.40 -7.08
CA ARG A 80 -0.74 10.79 -5.86
C ARG A 80 -0.04 10.25 -4.61
N HIS A 81 0.10 11.10 -3.59
CA HIS A 81 0.60 10.72 -2.27
C HIS A 81 -0.51 10.90 -1.24
N PHE A 82 -0.93 9.82 -0.58
CA PHE A 82 -2.11 9.81 0.30
C PHE A 82 -3.38 10.41 -0.32
N GLY A 83 -3.58 10.19 -1.62
CA GLY A 83 -4.73 10.71 -2.36
C GLY A 83 -4.60 12.17 -2.82
N MET A 84 -3.55 12.90 -2.44
CA MET A 84 -3.28 14.25 -2.94
C MET A 84 -2.52 14.20 -4.26
N ALA A 85 -2.95 14.97 -5.26
CA ALA A 85 -2.24 15.08 -6.53
C ALA A 85 -0.87 15.73 -6.33
N ILE A 86 0.17 15.11 -6.86
CA ILE A 86 1.54 15.63 -6.83
C ILE A 86 2.11 15.68 -8.24
N LYS A 87 2.91 16.71 -8.53
CA LYS A 87 3.71 16.76 -9.76
C LYS A 87 4.88 15.80 -9.61
N GLU A 88 4.68 14.55 -9.99
CA GLU A 88 5.76 13.57 -10.10
C GLU A 88 6.43 13.61 -11.47
N THR A 89 7.75 13.47 -11.48
CA THR A 89 8.51 13.19 -12.70
C THR A 89 8.77 11.69 -12.73
N ILE A 90 7.96 10.95 -13.49
CA ILE A 90 8.17 9.51 -13.68
C ILE A 90 9.19 9.34 -14.81
N ARG A 91 10.36 8.76 -14.49
CA ARG A 91 11.40 8.38 -15.46
C ARG A 91 11.47 6.86 -15.48
N GLU A 92 10.75 6.24 -16.41
CA GLU A 92 10.90 4.80 -16.69
C GLU A 92 12.11 4.58 -17.62
N LYS A 93 12.89 3.53 -17.35
CA LYS A 93 14.08 3.11 -18.12
C LYS A 93 13.86 1.72 -18.68
#